data_AF-A0A1Q3T684-F1
#
_entry.id   AF-A0A1Q3T684-F1
#
_cell.length_a   1.000
_cell.length_b   1.000
_cell.length_c   1.000
_cell.angle_alpha   90.00
_cell.angle_beta   90.00
_cell.angle_gamma   90.00
#
_symmetry.space_group_name_H-M   'P 1'
#
loop_
_entity.id
_entity.type
_entity.pdbx_description
1 polymer ?
#
loop_
_entity_poly.entity_id
_entity_poly.type
_entity_poly.pdbx_seq_one_letter_code
_entity_poly.pdbx_strand_id
1 'polypeptide(L)' 'MDGTPDSVRNFQPDAYLDGDQYYLILGDNNEEGIFGCGHTLQEAMQEWDKAYRQKRSHSASI' A
#
# COMPACT_ATOMS: atom_id res chain seq x y z
N MET A 1 -1.49 7.30 18.84
CA MET A 1 -1.48 6.43 17.65
C MET A 1 -0.94 7.24 16.50
N ASP A 2 0.11 6.77 15.88
CA ASP A 2 0.98 7.39 14.87
C ASP A 2 0.34 7.61 13.48
N GLY A 3 -0.96 7.35 13.32
CA GLY A 3 -1.70 7.62 12.06
C GLY A 3 -1.48 6.58 10.95
N THR A 4 -0.64 5.57 11.19
CA THR A 4 -0.38 4.47 10.26
C THR A 4 -1.62 3.55 10.12
N PRO A 5 -2.12 3.27 8.90
CA PRO A 5 -3.21 2.32 8.69
C PRO A 5 -2.90 0.92 9.23
N ASP A 6 -3.90 0.25 9.81
CA ASP A 6 -3.72 -1.09 10.38
C ASP A 6 -3.23 -2.11 9.33
N SER A 7 -3.69 -2.00 8.08
CA SER A 7 -3.23 -2.85 6.98
C SER A 7 -1.73 -2.72 6.74
N VAL A 8 -1.21 -1.49 6.66
CA VAL A 8 0.22 -1.20 6.51
C VAL A 8 1.01 -1.77 7.68
N ARG A 9 0.51 -1.62 8.92
CA ARG A 9 1.16 -2.18 10.12
C ARG A 9 1.19 -3.71 10.13
N ASN A 10 0.12 -4.34 9.66
CA ASN A 10 -0.01 -5.79 9.66
C ASN A 10 0.85 -6.45 8.58
N PHE A 11 0.89 -5.86 7.39
CA PHE A 11 1.56 -6.46 6.24
C PHE A 11 2.99 -5.95 6.01
N GLN A 12 3.35 -4.79 6.57
CA GLN A 12 4.69 -4.20 6.50
C GLN A 12 5.25 -4.19 5.06
N PRO A 13 4.59 -3.50 4.11
CA PRO A 13 5.07 -3.44 2.73
C PRO A 13 6.46 -2.80 2.65
N ASP A 14 7.23 -3.22 1.64
CA ASP A 14 8.55 -2.64 1.38
C ASP A 14 8.37 -1.18 0.95
N ALA A 15 9.15 -0.28 1.55
CA ALA A 15 9.14 1.13 1.26
C ALA A 15 10.40 1.53 0.47
N TYR A 16 10.19 2.14 -0.69
CA TYR A 16 11.24 2.68 -1.54
C TYR A 16 11.06 4.19 -1.70
N LEU A 17 12.18 4.91 -1.78
CA LEU A 17 12.21 6.33 -2.14
C LEU A 17 12.94 6.43 -3.48
N ASP A 18 12.24 6.90 -4.50
CA ASP A 18 12.82 7.22 -5.81
C ASP A 18 12.53 8.69 -6.13
N GLY A 19 13.59 9.48 -6.26
CA GLY A 19 13.49 10.93 -6.34
C GLY A 19 12.81 11.54 -5.11
N ASP A 20 11.68 12.21 -5.33
CA ASP A 20 10.83 12.84 -4.31
C ASP A 20 9.58 12.01 -3.98
N GLN A 21 9.51 10.77 -4.44
CA GLN A 21 8.32 9.93 -4.34
C GLN A 21 8.59 8.67 -3.53
N TYR A 22 7.72 8.42 -2.54
CA TYR A 22 7.67 7.19 -1.77
C TYR A 22 6.79 6.17 -2.49
N TYR A 23 7.24 4.92 -2.48
CA TYR A 23 6.53 3.76 -3.00
C TYR A 23 6.43 2.69 -1.92
N LEU A 24 5.23 2.18 -1.69
CA LEU A 24 4.97 1.00 -0.86
C LEU A 24 4.55 -0.15 -1.76
N ILE A 25 5.22 -1.28 -1.62
CA ILE A 25 5.03 -2.46 -2.48
C ILE A 25 4.88 -3.70 -1.61
N LEU A 26 3.88 -4.51 -1.92
CA LEU A 26 3.75 -5.87 -1.40
C LEU A 26 3.38 -6.81 -2.55
N GLY A 27 4.16 -7.87 -2.75
CA GLY A 27 3.97 -8.84 -3.84
C GLY A 27 4.89 -8.58 -5.04
N ASP A 28 5.07 -9.60 -5.87
CA ASP A 28 6.07 -9.65 -6.96
C ASP A 28 5.46 -9.53 -8.37
N ASN A 29 4.13 -9.47 -8.48
CA ASN A 29 3.43 -9.43 -9.76
C ASN A 29 2.24 -8.45 -9.74
N ASN A 30 1.79 -8.00 -10.93
CA ASN A 30 0.72 -6.99 -11.04
C ASN A 30 -0.67 -7.52 -10.65
N GLU A 31 -0.89 -8.84 -10.69
CA GLU A 31 -2.21 -9.44 -10.41
C GLU A 31 -2.46 -9.56 -8.91
N GLU A 32 -1.43 -9.88 -8.13
CA GLU A 32 -1.48 -10.13 -6.68
C GLU A 32 -0.82 -9.01 -5.86
N GLY A 33 0.02 -8.19 -6.49
CA GLY A 33 0.68 -7.05 -5.86
C GLY A 33 -0.25 -5.91 -5.40
N ILE A 34 0.17 -5.21 -4.36
CA ILE A 34 -0.47 -4.02 -3.81
C ILE A 34 0.56 -2.90 -3.80
N PHE A 35 0.18 -1.79 -4.43
CA PHE A 35 1.05 -0.66 -4.67
C PHE A 35 0.40 0.61 -4.15
N GLY A 36 1.19 1.45 -3.49
CA GLY A 36 0.80 2.79 -3.07
C GLY A 36 1.96 3.75 -3.26
N CYS A 37 1.68 5.02 -3.54
CA CYS A 37 2.73 6.02 -3.69
C CYS A 37 2.29 7.42 -3.24
N GLY A 38 3.24 8.28 -2.94
CA GLY A 38 2.99 9.66 -2.50
C GLY A 38 4.29 10.44 -2.27
N HIS A 39 4.21 11.77 -2.13
CA HIS A 39 5.39 12.61 -1.89
C HIS A 39 5.85 12.56 -0.43
N THR A 40 4.97 12.07 0.46
CA THR A 40 5.33 11.71 1.82
C THR A 40 5.09 10.23 2.07
N LEU A 41 5.82 9.67 3.03
CA LEU A 41 5.61 8.28 3.46
C LEU A 41 4.15 8.05 3.91
N GLN A 42 3.55 9.05 4.60
CA GLN A 42 2.17 8.96 5.05
C GLN A 42 1.17 8.89 3.88
N GLU A 43 1.36 9.69 2.83
CA GLU A 43 0.53 9.62 1.62
C GLU A 43 0.64 8.24 0.95
N ALA A 44 1.86 7.72 0.81
CA ALA A 44 2.10 6.42 0.21
C ALA A 44 1.44 5.28 1.01
N MET A 45 1.44 5.37 2.34
CA MET A 45 0.71 4.45 3.24
C MET A 45 -0.81 4.50 3.05
N GLN A 46 -1.39 5.70 2.89
CA GLN A 46 -2.83 5.85 2.68
C GLN A 46 -3.26 5.29 1.30
N GLU A 47 -2.50 5.58 0.25
CA GLU A 47 -2.79 5.02 -1.07
C GLU A 47 -2.60 3.50 -1.12
N TRP A 48 -1.60 2.97 -0.40
CA TRP A 48 -1.42 1.51 -0.28
C TRP A 48 -2.59 0.84 0.43
N ASP A 49 -3.06 1.39 1.57
CA ASP A 49 -4.22 0.87 2.30
C ASP A 49 -5.50 0.89 1.43
N LYS A 50 -5.70 1.96 0.67
CA LYS A 50 -6.80 2.08 -0.28
C LYS A 50 -6.72 0.99 -1.36
N ALA A 51 -5.55 0.76 -1.95
CA ALA A 51 -5.33 -0.31 -2.92
C ALA A 51 -5.62 -1.70 -2.32
N TYR A 52 -5.15 -1.97 -1.09
CA TYR A 52 -5.45 -3.20 -0.36
C TYR A 52 -6.96 -3.41 -0.17
N ARG A 53 -7.69 -2.39 0.29
CA ARG A 53 -9.14 -2.46 0.50
C ARG A 53 -9.90 -2.72 -0.81
N GLN A 54 -9.53 -2.03 -1.88
CA GLN A 54 -10.16 -2.22 -3.20
C GLN A 54 -9.98 -3.64 -3.73
N LYS A 55 -8.79 -4.21 -3.53
CA LYS A 55 -8.48 -5.58 -3.94
C LYS A 55 -9.26 -6.60 -3.12
N ARG A 56 -9.31 -6.42 -1.79
CA ARG A 56 -10.11 -7.26 -0.90
C ARG A 56 -11.59 -7.24 -1.26
N SER A 57 -12.13 -6.08 -1.64
CA SER A 57 -13.52 -5.96 -2.10
C SER A 57 -13.77 -6.67 -3.44
N HIS A 58 -12.81 -6.68 -4.37
CA HIS A 58 -12.92 -7.44 -5.62
C HIS A 58 -12.82 -8.95 -5.40
N SER A 59 -11.97 -9.41 -4.48
CA SER A 59 -11.83 -10.83 -4.16
C SER A 59 -13.03 -11.44 -3.41
N ALA A 60 -13.90 -10.60 -2.84
CA ALA A 60 -15.07 -11.04 -2.07
C ALA A 60 -16.34 -11.27 -2.92
N SER A 61 -16.25 -11.20 -4.25
CA SER A 61 -17.39 -11.30 -5.18
C SER A 61 -17.51 -12.64 -5.91
N ILE A 62 -17.00 -13.75 -5.34
CA ILE A 62 -17.15 -15.13 -5.86
C ILE A 62 -17.97 -15.97 -4.90
#